data_AF-F6ZBU1-F1
#
_entry.id   AF-F6ZBU1-F1
#
_cell.length_a   1.000
_cell.length_b   1.000
_cell.length_c   1.000
_cell.angle_alpha   90.00
_cell.angle_beta   90.00
_cell.angle_gamma   90.00
#
_symmetry.space_group_name_H-M   'P 1'
#
loop_
_entity.id
_entity.type
_entity.pdbx_description
1 polymer ?
#
loop_
_entity_poly.entity_id
_entity_poly.type
_entity_poly.pdbx_seq_one_letter_code
_entity_poly.pdbx_strand_id
1 'polypeptide(L)'
;MTTETAETGNIKFSVVVSYMRSVGYLVCFIIAMAYALQNAAQVYSSIWLSDWSNDPQNPDGTQNGTALRLGVYGALGMTQALMVLASAFSLSYGSVIASTILHSKMLVRIFRAPMSFFDTTPLGRIVNRFSKDIYLIDEVIPRSFTGLFMTGFQCLSTFVVIVYSTPIFAAVVVPLLILYYFVQRFYIRTSRQLKRLESISRSPIYSHFSETIAGVSTIRAYGLQKGFTRENELKLDTNQMAYYPNITSNRWLALRLEIVGNLIVLFAAVFAVVEKNNGSVNAGVVGLSISYALQV
;
A
#
# COMPACT_ATOMS: atom_id res chain seq x y z
N MET A 1 35.24 -1.53 15.15
CA MET A 1 33.91 -1.02 14.75
C MET A 1 33.21 -2.11 13.94
N THR A 2 32.01 -2.52 14.34
CA THR A 2 31.23 -3.49 13.54
C THR A 2 30.64 -2.78 12.33
N THR A 3 31.00 -3.22 11.12
CA THR A 3 30.38 -2.75 9.87
C THR A 3 28.95 -3.28 9.80
N GLU A 4 28.03 -2.44 9.31
CA GLU A 4 26.61 -2.78 9.26
C GLU A 4 26.37 -3.78 8.12
N THR A 5 26.09 -5.04 8.45
CA THR A 5 25.78 -6.06 7.46
C THR A 5 24.30 -6.02 7.12
N ALA A 6 23.97 -5.66 5.88
CA ALA A 6 22.62 -5.75 5.37
C ALA A 6 22.18 -7.23 5.27
N GLU A 7 21.14 -7.62 5.99
CA GLU A 7 20.53 -8.94 5.88
C GLU A 7 20.03 -9.18 4.44
N THR A 8 20.46 -10.28 3.82
CA THR A 8 20.06 -10.68 2.47
C THR A 8 18.90 -11.67 2.53
N GLY A 9 17.71 -11.30 2.04
CA GLY A 9 16.59 -12.24 1.93
C GLY A 9 15.20 -11.62 1.91
N ASN A 10 14.18 -12.48 2.04
CA ASN A 10 12.80 -12.06 2.26
C ASN A 10 12.61 -11.61 3.72
N ILE A 11 11.69 -10.67 3.94
CA ILE A 11 11.25 -10.29 5.30
C ILE A 11 10.69 -11.55 5.97
N LYS A 12 11.24 -11.90 7.13
CA LYS A 12 10.75 -13.03 7.92
C LYS A 12 9.36 -12.69 8.44
N PHE A 13 8.39 -13.58 8.25
CA PHE A 13 7.02 -13.40 8.75
C PHE A 13 6.98 -13.16 10.27
N SER A 14 7.97 -13.70 11.01
CA SER A 14 8.15 -13.43 12.44
C SER A 14 8.30 -11.95 12.78
N VAL A 15 8.83 -11.12 11.88
CA VAL A 15 8.96 -9.66 12.10
C VAL A 15 7.59 -8.99 12.05
N VAL A 16 6.75 -9.39 11.08
CA VAL A 16 5.37 -8.88 10.97
C VAL A 16 4.56 -9.30 12.19
N VAL A 17 4.67 -10.56 12.61
CA VAL A 17 4.00 -11.07 13.82
C VAL A 17 4.50 -10.34 15.08
N SER A 18 5.79 -10.02 15.17
CA SER A 18 6.31 -9.24 16.29
C SER A 18 5.74 -7.82 16.33
N TYR A 19 5.50 -7.19 15.18
CA TYR A 19 4.83 -5.90 15.11
C TYR A 19 3.36 -6.02 15.54
N MET A 20 2.63 -7.01 15.00
CA MET A 20 1.23 -7.29 15.39
C MET A 20 1.11 -7.59 16.89
N ARG A 21 2.09 -8.26 17.48
CA ARG A 21 2.14 -8.52 18.92
C ARG A 21 2.33 -7.25 19.74
N SER A 22 3.07 -6.26 19.23
CA SER A 22 3.21 -4.95 19.87
C SER A 22 1.94 -4.11 19.77
N VAL A 23 1.17 -4.22 18.69
CA VAL A 23 -0.17 -3.61 18.57
C VAL A 23 -1.18 -4.30 19.50
N GLY A 24 -1.08 -5.63 19.61
CA GLY A 24 -2.02 -6.50 20.31
C GLY A 24 -2.97 -7.17 19.32
N TYR A 25 -3.10 -8.50 19.42
CA TYR A 25 -3.89 -9.30 18.47
C TYR A 25 -5.36 -8.90 18.39
N LEU A 26 -5.96 -8.51 19.52
CA LEU A 26 -7.35 -8.05 19.59
C LEU A 26 -7.55 -6.73 18.83
N VAL A 27 -6.63 -5.77 18.98
CA VAL A 27 -6.67 -4.50 18.24
C VAL A 27 -6.47 -4.74 16.75
N CYS A 28 -5.54 -5.63 16.36
CA CYS A 28 -5.37 -6.03 14.96
C CYS A 28 -6.65 -6.65 14.37
N PHE A 29 -7.35 -7.49 15.13
CA PHE A 29 -8.62 -8.08 14.71
C PHE A 29 -9.71 -7.01 14.53
N ILE A 30 -9.83 -6.06 15.47
CA ILE A 30 -10.77 -4.94 15.36
C ILE A 30 -10.49 -4.09 14.12
N ILE A 31 -9.22 -3.79 13.85
CA ILE A 31 -8.81 -3.04 12.64
C ILE A 31 -9.26 -3.79 11.39
N ALA A 32 -8.90 -5.08 11.26
CA ALA A 32 -9.26 -5.87 10.08
C ALA A 32 -10.77 -5.97 9.90
N MET A 33 -11.51 -6.16 11.00
CA MET A 33 -12.98 -6.19 10.99
C MET A 33 -13.58 -4.86 10.58
N ALA A 34 -13.07 -3.73 11.09
CA ALA A 34 -13.56 -2.40 10.74
C ALA A 34 -13.39 -2.09 9.25
N TYR A 35 -12.22 -2.43 8.67
CA TYR A 35 -11.99 -2.29 7.23
C TYR A 35 -12.89 -3.21 6.39
N ALA A 36 -13.13 -4.44 6.86
CA ALA A 36 -14.05 -5.37 6.20
C ALA A 36 -15.49 -4.87 6.24
N LEU A 37 -15.98 -4.41 7.39
CA LEU A 37 -17.33 -3.86 7.55
C LEU A 37 -17.53 -2.57 6.76
N GLN A 38 -16.54 -1.69 6.72
CA GLN A 38 -16.57 -0.49 5.88
C GLN A 38 -16.75 -0.85 4.39
N ASN A 39 -15.96 -1.81 3.89
CA ASN A 39 -16.07 -2.26 2.49
C ASN A 39 -17.40 -2.98 2.24
N ALA A 40 -17.85 -3.84 3.17
CA ALA A 40 -19.13 -4.53 3.05
C ALA A 40 -20.31 -3.54 2.99
N ALA A 41 -20.30 -2.49 3.82
CA ALA A 41 -21.32 -1.43 3.78
C ALA A 41 -21.31 -0.68 2.44
N GLN A 42 -20.12 -0.40 1.87
CA GLN A 42 -19.98 0.22 0.56
C GLN A 42 -20.55 -0.65 -0.56
N VAL A 43 -20.20 -1.93 -0.58
CA VAL A 43 -20.70 -2.90 -1.57
C VAL A 43 -22.20 -3.06 -1.45
N TYR A 44 -22.71 -3.24 -0.24
CA TYR A 44 -24.14 -3.39 0.02
C TYR A 44 -24.93 -2.15 -0.39
N SER A 45 -24.42 -0.95 -0.12
CA SER A 45 -25.01 0.31 -0.60
C SER A 45 -25.09 0.36 -2.13
N SER A 46 -24.07 -0.16 -2.81
CA SER A 46 -24.04 -0.22 -4.29
C SER A 46 -25.02 -1.25 -4.85
N ILE A 47 -25.15 -2.41 -4.22
CA ILE A 47 -26.16 -3.43 -4.58
C ILE A 47 -27.57 -2.89 -4.34
N TRP A 48 -27.81 -2.24 -3.20
CA TRP A 48 -29.09 -1.60 -2.89
C TRP A 48 -29.49 -0.56 -3.94
N LEU A 49 -28.53 0.24 -4.41
CA LEU A 49 -28.76 1.20 -5.49
C LEU A 49 -29.07 0.51 -6.83
N SER A 50 -28.39 -0.60 -7.13
CA SER A 50 -28.70 -1.44 -8.30
C SER A 50 -30.13 -1.99 -8.23
N ASP A 51 -30.55 -2.50 -7.07
CA ASP A 51 -31.91 -3.01 -6.87
C ASP A 51 -32.96 -1.90 -6.93
N TRP A 52 -32.62 -0.68 -6.49
CA TRP A 52 -33.48 0.49 -6.67
C TRP A 52 -33.59 0.95 -8.12
N SER A 53 -32.53 0.84 -8.90
CA SER A 53 -32.60 1.12 -10.34
C SER A 53 -33.49 0.14 -11.13
N ASN A 54 -33.78 -1.03 -10.55
CA ASN A 54 -34.53 -2.10 -11.20
C ASN A 54 -36.04 -2.09 -10.90
N ASP A 55 -36.51 -1.18 -10.04
CA ASP A 55 -37.91 -1.11 -9.67
C ASP A 55 -38.81 -0.62 -10.82
N PRO A 56 -39.97 -1.26 -11.04
CA PRO A 56 -40.92 -0.83 -12.06
C PRO A 56 -41.45 0.57 -11.74
N GLN A 57 -41.34 1.48 -12.71
CA GLN A 57 -41.90 2.81 -12.60
C GLN A 57 -43.42 2.75 -12.79
N ASN A 58 -44.18 3.45 -11.95
CA ASN A 58 -45.62 3.62 -12.17
C ASN A 58 -45.86 4.50 -13.41
N PRO A 59 -47.04 4.41 -14.04
CA PRO A 59 -47.42 5.23 -15.19
C PRO A 59 -47.30 6.76 -14.96
N ASP A 60 -47.38 7.21 -13.70
CA ASP A 60 -47.23 8.62 -13.30
C ASP A 60 -45.77 9.08 -13.12
N GLY A 61 -44.79 8.23 -13.44
CA GLY A 61 -43.36 8.51 -13.26
C GLY A 61 -42.89 8.52 -11.79
N THR A 62 -43.79 8.27 -10.84
CA THR A 62 -43.49 8.18 -9.41
C THR A 62 -43.19 6.74 -9.00
N GLN A 63 -42.07 6.53 -8.30
CA GLN A 63 -41.76 5.24 -7.68
C GLN A 63 -42.34 5.19 -6.26
N ASN A 64 -43.20 4.22 -6.00
CA ASN A 64 -43.74 3.96 -4.66
C ASN A 64 -42.58 3.59 -3.71
N GLY A 65 -42.47 4.28 -2.56
CA GLY A 65 -41.45 3.97 -1.56
C GLY A 65 -40.08 4.66 -1.77
N THR A 66 -39.98 5.65 -2.65
CA THR A 66 -38.75 6.45 -2.86
C THR A 66 -38.14 6.97 -1.56
N ALA A 67 -38.96 7.50 -0.64
CA ALA A 67 -38.50 8.01 0.65
C ALA A 67 -37.88 6.92 1.55
N LEU A 68 -38.44 5.71 1.52
CA LEU A 68 -37.92 4.58 2.29
C LEU A 68 -36.60 4.07 1.71
N ARG A 69 -36.48 3.94 0.38
CA ARG A 69 -35.23 3.53 -0.27
C ARG A 69 -34.11 4.54 -0.09
N LEU A 70 -34.43 5.83 -0.20
CA LEU A 70 -33.49 6.92 0.07
C LEU A 70 -33.06 6.94 1.55
N GLY A 71 -34.00 6.70 2.48
CA GLY A 71 -33.71 6.60 3.91
C GLY A 71 -32.75 5.46 4.24
N VAL A 72 -32.97 4.26 3.67
CA VAL A 72 -32.06 3.11 3.84
C VAL A 72 -30.69 3.40 3.23
N TYR A 73 -30.64 3.97 2.01
CA TYR A 73 -29.37 4.34 1.37
C TYR A 73 -28.59 5.37 2.20
N GLY A 74 -29.28 6.39 2.74
CA GLY A 74 -28.69 7.38 3.64
C GLY A 74 -28.16 6.76 4.94
N ALA A 75 -28.91 5.82 5.55
CA ALA A 75 -28.47 5.11 6.75
C ALA A 75 -27.24 4.22 6.48
N LEU A 76 -27.17 3.56 5.33
CA LEU A 76 -26.00 2.80 4.90
C LEU A 76 -24.78 3.69 4.68
N GLY A 77 -24.94 4.85 4.04
CA GLY A 77 -23.88 5.84 3.88
C GLY A 77 -23.37 6.39 5.22
N MET A 78 -24.28 6.69 6.15
CA MET A 78 -23.92 7.12 7.51
C MET A 78 -23.15 6.01 8.26
N THR A 79 -23.62 4.76 8.14
CA THR A 79 -22.95 3.58 8.73
C THR A 79 -21.56 3.39 8.14
N GLN A 80 -21.42 3.52 6.82
CA GLN A 80 -20.13 3.47 6.14
C GLN A 80 -19.20 4.58 6.66
N ALA A 81 -19.67 5.82 6.76
CA ALA A 81 -18.89 6.95 7.28
C ALA A 81 -18.39 6.71 8.71
N LEU A 82 -19.26 6.19 9.59
CA LEU A 82 -18.89 5.82 10.96
C LEU A 82 -17.84 4.70 10.98
N MET A 83 -17.97 3.70 10.10
CA MET A 83 -16.99 2.60 9.98
C MET A 83 -15.64 3.11 9.43
N VAL A 84 -15.64 4.07 8.51
CA VAL A 84 -14.40 4.74 8.02
C VAL A 84 -13.68 5.44 9.17
N LEU A 85 -14.43 6.19 9.99
CA LEU A 85 -13.86 6.86 11.15
C LEU A 85 -13.32 5.84 12.16
N ALA A 86 -14.11 4.80 12.47
CA ALA A 86 -13.71 3.75 13.40
C ALA A 86 -12.44 3.01 12.92
N SER A 87 -12.32 2.71 11.62
CA SER A 87 -11.13 2.04 11.06
C SER A 87 -9.90 2.95 11.12
N ALA A 88 -10.06 4.24 10.81
CA ALA A 88 -8.99 5.24 10.90
C ALA A 88 -8.50 5.46 12.34
N PHE A 89 -9.42 5.63 13.29
CA PHE A 89 -9.09 5.77 14.71
C PHE A 89 -8.45 4.51 15.27
N SER A 90 -8.99 3.32 14.96
CA SER A 90 -8.44 2.04 15.45
C SER A 90 -7.02 1.80 14.95
N LEU A 91 -6.75 2.10 13.68
CA LEU A 91 -5.41 1.95 13.11
C LEU A 91 -4.42 2.95 13.70
N SER A 92 -4.82 4.21 13.85
CA SER A 92 -3.98 5.26 14.47
C SER A 92 -3.70 4.96 15.94
N TYR A 93 -4.69 4.46 16.67
CA TYR A 93 -4.51 4.03 18.05
C TYR A 93 -3.54 2.84 18.15
N GLY A 94 -3.72 1.83 17.27
CA GLY A 94 -2.83 0.67 17.22
C GLY A 94 -1.39 1.02 16.86
N SER A 95 -1.15 1.97 15.96
CA SER A 95 0.20 2.41 15.61
C SER A 95 0.89 3.15 16.75
N VAL A 96 0.17 4.03 17.46
CA VAL A 96 0.70 4.75 18.63
C VAL A 96 1.08 3.78 19.76
N ILE A 97 0.24 2.76 20.02
CA ILE A 97 0.57 1.71 20.99
C ILE A 97 1.83 0.96 20.59
N ALA A 98 1.91 0.51 19.32
CA ALA A 98 3.05 -0.25 18.84
C ALA A 98 4.34 0.57 18.91
N SER A 99 4.30 1.83 18.49
CA SER A 99 5.41 2.78 18.59
C SER A 99 5.88 2.93 20.03
N THR A 100 4.96 3.25 20.95
CA THR A 100 5.29 3.48 22.37
C THR A 100 5.93 2.25 23.00
N ILE A 101 5.40 1.06 22.72
CA ILE A 101 5.95 -0.21 23.23
C ILE A 101 7.32 -0.51 22.62
N LEU A 102 7.50 -0.31 21.32
CA LEU A 102 8.77 -0.58 20.64
C LEU A 102 9.85 0.41 21.07
N HIS A 103 9.52 1.70 21.15
CA HIS A 103 10.40 2.75 21.65
C HIS A 103 10.82 2.49 23.10
N SER A 104 9.86 2.21 24.00
CA SER A 104 10.14 1.90 25.41
C SER A 104 11.00 0.65 25.58
N LYS A 105 10.71 -0.43 24.84
CA LYS A 105 11.55 -1.64 24.84
C LYS A 105 12.97 -1.37 24.34
N MET A 106 13.12 -0.54 23.31
CA MET A 106 14.43 -0.15 22.79
C MET A 106 15.20 0.67 23.84
N LEU A 107 14.53 1.63 24.49
CA LEU A 107 15.09 2.48 25.52
C LEU A 107 15.55 1.67 26.75
N VAL A 108 14.71 0.78 27.27
CA VAL A 108 15.10 -0.06 28.42
C VAL A 108 16.29 -0.97 28.07
N ARG A 109 16.35 -1.48 26.84
CA ARG A 109 17.47 -2.31 26.39
C ARG A 109 18.77 -1.52 26.22
N ILE A 110 18.70 -0.28 25.74
CA ILE A 110 19.91 0.55 25.59
C ILE A 110 20.49 0.93 26.95
N PHE A 111 19.64 1.27 27.94
CA PHE A 111 20.09 1.58 29.30
C PHE A 111 20.70 0.37 30.04
N ARG A 112 20.28 -0.85 29.68
CA ARG A 112 20.83 -2.10 30.25
C ARG A 112 22.03 -2.65 29.48
N ALA A 113 22.45 -2.00 28.40
CA ALA A 113 23.58 -2.46 27.61
C ALA A 113 24.90 -2.18 28.35
N PRO A 114 25.89 -3.10 28.30
CA PRO A 114 27.20 -2.88 28.90
C PRO A 114 27.97 -1.77 28.18
N MET A 115 28.96 -1.16 28.85
CA MET A 115 29.78 -0.10 28.24
C MET A 115 30.48 -0.57 26.94
N SER A 116 30.87 -1.85 26.87
CA SER A 116 31.45 -2.46 25.67
C SER A 116 30.55 -2.34 24.43
N PHE A 117 29.22 -2.30 24.58
CA PHE A 117 28.30 -2.04 23.47
C PHE A 117 28.46 -0.61 22.93
N PHE A 118 28.61 0.37 23.81
CA PHE A 118 28.77 1.78 23.45
C PHE A 118 30.16 2.06 22.85
N ASP A 119 31.19 1.36 23.32
CA ASP A 119 32.55 1.49 22.78
C ASP A 119 32.68 0.86 21.38
N THR A 120 31.89 -0.18 21.09
CA THR A 120 31.96 -0.90 19.80
C THR A 120 30.96 -0.39 18.75
N THR A 121 29.86 0.24 19.19
CA THR A 121 28.77 0.69 18.33
C THR A 121 28.82 2.20 18.14
N PRO A 122 28.88 2.71 16.89
CA PRO A 122 28.88 4.15 16.65
C PRO A 122 27.62 4.82 17.22
N LEU A 123 27.78 5.95 17.93
CA LEU A 123 26.66 6.70 18.52
C LEU A 123 25.61 7.08 17.46
N GLY A 124 26.04 7.44 16.25
CA GLY A 124 25.14 7.76 15.14
C GLY A 124 24.18 6.63 14.74
N ARG A 125 24.59 5.35 14.91
CA ARG A 125 23.72 4.20 14.66
C ARG A 125 22.59 4.11 15.69
N ILE A 126 22.89 4.42 16.95
CA ILE A 126 21.90 4.45 18.03
C ILE A 126 20.89 5.58 17.76
N VAL A 127 21.38 6.78 17.43
CA VAL A 127 20.53 7.94 17.11
C VAL A 127 19.65 7.68 15.88
N ASN A 128 20.18 7.06 14.83
CA ASN A 128 19.39 6.75 13.63
C ASN A 128 18.25 5.76 13.92
N ARG A 129 18.44 4.82 14.87
CA ARG A 129 17.37 3.92 15.32
C ARG A 129 16.26 4.66 16.07
N PHE A 130 16.62 5.57 16.99
CA PHE A 130 15.63 6.34 17.76
C PHE A 130 14.93 7.44 16.95
N SER A 131 15.52 7.88 15.84
CA SER A 131 14.95 8.92 14.97
C SER A 131 14.27 8.32 13.74
N LYS A 132 15.07 7.88 12.77
CA LYS A 132 14.58 7.45 11.46
C LYS A 132 13.78 6.15 11.51
N ASP A 133 14.25 5.15 12.25
CA ASP A 133 13.54 3.86 12.28
C ASP A 133 12.24 3.95 13.09
N ILE A 134 12.21 4.74 14.17
CA ILE A 134 10.97 5.06 14.89
C ILE A 134 10.01 5.85 14.00
N TYR A 135 10.49 6.86 13.26
CA TYR A 135 9.65 7.57 12.27
C TYR A 135 9.03 6.63 11.23
N LEU A 136 9.77 5.64 10.73
CA LEU A 136 9.21 4.64 9.81
C LEU A 136 8.10 3.81 10.47
N ILE A 137 8.24 3.46 11.74
CA ILE A 137 7.23 2.74 12.53
C ILE A 137 5.99 3.62 12.77
N ASP A 138 6.18 4.91 13.01
CA ASP A 138 5.11 5.83 13.39
C ASP A 138 4.27 6.26 12.19
N GLU A 139 4.91 6.56 11.06
CA GLU A 139 4.26 7.22 9.93
C GLU A 139 4.14 6.32 8.71
N VAL A 140 5.22 5.62 8.35
CA VAL A 140 5.30 4.90 7.06
C VAL A 140 4.59 3.55 7.14
N ILE A 141 4.77 2.79 8.21
CA ILE A 141 4.14 1.49 8.38
C ILE A 141 2.60 1.60 8.45
N PRO A 142 2.00 2.49 9.28
CA PRO A 142 0.54 2.61 9.35
C PRO A 142 -0.07 3.06 8.03
N ARG A 143 0.55 4.03 7.34
CA ARG A 143 0.14 4.46 6.00
C ARG A 143 0.17 3.31 4.99
N SER A 144 1.19 2.46 5.05
CA SER A 144 1.31 1.28 4.20
C SER A 144 0.21 0.26 4.48
N PHE A 145 -0.15 0.06 5.76
CA PHE A 145 -1.27 -0.80 6.14
C PHE A 145 -2.62 -0.24 5.68
N THR A 146 -2.86 1.07 5.79
CA THR A 146 -4.06 1.71 5.22
C THR A 146 -4.17 1.40 3.73
N GLY A 147 -3.08 1.60 2.98
CA GLY A 147 -3.06 1.29 1.54
C GLY A 147 -3.32 -0.19 1.24
N LEU A 148 -2.72 -1.09 2.02
CA LEU A 148 -2.91 -2.55 1.89
C LEU A 148 -4.36 -2.95 2.15
N PHE A 149 -4.97 -2.48 3.24
CA PHE A 149 -6.34 -2.83 3.58
C PHE A 149 -7.35 -2.21 2.61
N MET A 150 -7.21 -0.93 2.28
CA MET A 150 -8.09 -0.27 1.32
C MET A 150 -8.04 -0.97 -0.04
N THR A 151 -6.86 -1.12 -0.62
CA THR A 151 -6.70 -1.75 -1.95
C THR A 151 -7.07 -3.24 -1.90
N GLY A 152 -6.66 -3.96 -0.86
CA GLY A 152 -6.91 -5.39 -0.73
C GLY A 152 -8.39 -5.73 -0.62
N PHE A 153 -9.12 -5.04 0.27
CA PHE A 153 -10.56 -5.24 0.40
C PHE A 153 -11.34 -4.69 -0.78
N GLN A 154 -10.92 -3.59 -1.40
CA GLN A 154 -11.55 -3.05 -2.61
C GLN A 154 -11.40 -4.03 -3.79
N CYS A 155 -10.19 -4.54 -4.06
CA CYS A 155 -9.98 -5.55 -5.09
C CYS A 155 -10.83 -6.81 -4.82
N LEU A 156 -10.83 -7.32 -3.59
CA LEU A 156 -11.64 -8.48 -3.21
C LEU A 156 -13.14 -8.21 -3.44
N SER A 157 -13.63 -7.05 -3.03
CA SER A 157 -15.01 -6.62 -3.21
C SER A 157 -15.40 -6.55 -4.68
N THR A 158 -14.54 -5.96 -5.52
CA THR A 158 -14.78 -5.90 -6.96
C THR A 158 -14.85 -7.29 -7.58
N PHE A 159 -13.92 -8.20 -7.24
CA PHE A 159 -14.00 -9.57 -7.73
C PHE A 159 -15.30 -10.27 -7.31
N VAL A 160 -15.73 -10.09 -6.05
CA VAL A 160 -16.98 -10.66 -5.54
C VAL A 160 -18.19 -10.11 -6.31
N VAL A 161 -18.26 -8.79 -6.52
CA VAL A 161 -19.38 -8.14 -7.24
C VAL A 161 -19.44 -8.60 -8.70
N ILE A 162 -18.30 -8.67 -9.40
CA ILE A 162 -18.27 -9.09 -10.80
C ILE A 162 -18.66 -10.58 -10.93
N VAL A 163 -18.16 -11.45 -10.05
CA VAL A 163 -18.50 -12.89 -10.07
C VAL A 163 -19.96 -13.12 -9.68
N TYR A 164 -20.50 -12.35 -8.73
CA TYR A 164 -21.92 -12.40 -8.37
C TYR A 164 -22.82 -11.96 -9.55
N SER A 165 -22.42 -10.90 -10.26
CA SER A 165 -23.15 -10.37 -11.41
C SER A 165 -23.09 -11.29 -12.63
N THR A 166 -21.89 -11.80 -12.93
CA THR A 166 -21.58 -12.58 -14.15
C THR A 166 -20.78 -13.84 -13.77
N PRO A 167 -21.42 -14.96 -13.41
CA PRO A 167 -20.72 -16.17 -12.98
C PRO A 167 -19.72 -16.70 -14.01
N ILE A 168 -20.00 -16.51 -15.31
CA ILE A 168 -19.11 -16.92 -16.40
C ILE A 168 -17.75 -16.20 -16.36
N PHE A 169 -17.70 -14.98 -15.78
CA PHE A 169 -16.48 -14.20 -15.63
C PHE A 169 -15.44 -14.88 -14.73
N ALA A 170 -15.86 -15.77 -13.82
CA ALA A 170 -14.95 -16.54 -12.98
C ALA A 170 -13.92 -17.35 -13.80
N ALA A 171 -14.29 -17.82 -14.99
CA ALA A 171 -13.38 -18.52 -15.89
C ALA A 171 -12.26 -17.60 -16.43
N VAL A 172 -12.54 -16.31 -16.62
CA VAL A 172 -11.58 -15.30 -17.10
C VAL A 172 -10.68 -14.78 -15.98
N VAL A 173 -11.15 -14.78 -14.73
CA VAL A 173 -10.34 -14.38 -13.56
C VAL A 173 -9.10 -15.27 -13.40
N VAL A 174 -9.22 -16.58 -13.63
CA VAL A 174 -8.11 -17.53 -13.45
C VAL A 174 -6.88 -17.18 -14.31
N PRO A 175 -6.96 -17.04 -15.65
CA PRO A 175 -5.81 -16.65 -16.46
C PRO A 175 -5.28 -15.25 -16.14
N LEU A 176 -6.15 -14.31 -15.75
CA LEU A 176 -5.72 -12.96 -15.35
C LEU A 176 -4.92 -12.98 -14.03
N LEU A 177 -5.33 -13.79 -13.05
CA LEU A 177 -4.59 -13.98 -11.80
C LEU A 177 -3.22 -14.63 -12.04
N ILE A 178 -3.13 -15.57 -12.99
CA ILE A 178 -1.86 -16.18 -13.39
C ILE A 178 -0.93 -15.11 -13.97
N LEU A 179 -1.42 -14.28 -14.90
CA LEU A 179 -0.65 -13.18 -15.49
C LEU A 179 -0.21 -12.19 -14.40
N TYR A 180 -1.12 -11.79 -13.51
CA TYR A 180 -0.81 -10.91 -12.38
C TYR A 180 0.29 -11.50 -11.49
N TYR A 181 0.20 -12.79 -11.16
CA TYR A 181 1.20 -13.48 -10.34
C TYR A 181 2.59 -13.46 -10.99
N PHE A 182 2.69 -13.69 -12.31
CA PHE A 182 3.96 -13.62 -13.02
C PHE A 182 4.54 -12.20 -13.02
N VAL A 183 3.73 -11.19 -13.31
CA VAL A 183 4.14 -9.77 -13.29
C VAL A 183 4.60 -9.38 -11.89
N GLN A 184 3.83 -9.72 -10.86
CA GLN A 184 4.14 -9.44 -9.46
C GLN A 184 5.47 -10.11 -9.04
N ARG A 185 5.67 -11.39 -9.36
CA ARG A 185 6.87 -12.14 -8.98
C ARG A 185 8.12 -11.56 -9.65
N PHE A 186 8.02 -11.15 -10.90
CA PHE A 186 9.12 -10.48 -11.61
C PHE A 186 9.42 -9.11 -11.01
N TYR A 187 8.38 -8.28 -10.83
CA TYR A 187 8.50 -6.93 -10.30
C TYR A 187 9.12 -6.89 -8.89
N ILE A 188 8.63 -7.69 -7.95
CA ILE A 188 9.11 -7.68 -6.56
C ILE A 188 10.60 -8.03 -6.47
N ARG A 189 11.06 -8.98 -7.30
CA ARG A 189 12.48 -9.36 -7.35
C ARG A 189 13.35 -8.21 -7.86
N THR A 190 12.94 -7.60 -8.96
CA THR A 190 13.69 -6.51 -9.61
C THR A 190 13.68 -5.23 -8.80
N SER A 191 12.49 -4.75 -8.38
CA SER A 191 12.31 -3.52 -7.60
C SER A 191 13.12 -3.56 -6.30
N ARG A 192 13.15 -4.71 -5.61
CA ARG A 192 13.95 -4.87 -4.38
C ARG A 192 15.44 -4.74 -4.63
N GLN A 193 15.98 -5.31 -5.71
CA GLN A 193 17.40 -5.18 -6.02
C GLN A 193 17.75 -3.74 -6.44
N LEU A 194 16.89 -3.09 -7.22
CA LEU A 194 17.05 -1.69 -7.59
C LEU A 194 17.07 -0.77 -6.36
N LYS A 195 16.11 -0.95 -5.45
CA LYS A 195 16.06 -0.19 -4.20
C LYS A 195 17.26 -0.47 -3.28
N ARG A 196 17.82 -1.67 -3.33
CA ARG A 196 19.07 -2.02 -2.64
C ARG A 196 20.27 -1.29 -3.26
N LEU A 197 20.40 -1.33 -4.58
CA LEU A 197 21.48 -0.63 -5.30
C LEU A 197 21.43 0.86 -4.99
N GLU A 198 20.25 1.49 -5.09
CA GLU A 198 20.01 2.90 -4.74
C GLU A 198 20.45 3.21 -3.29
N SER A 199 20.06 2.36 -2.33
CA SER A 199 20.43 2.58 -0.93
C SER A 199 21.94 2.49 -0.69
N ILE A 200 22.64 1.59 -1.39
CA ILE A 200 24.09 1.40 -1.25
C ILE A 200 24.84 2.54 -1.93
N SER A 201 24.44 2.94 -3.14
CA SER A 201 25.07 4.05 -3.89
C SER A 201 24.88 5.41 -3.23
N ARG A 202 23.86 5.58 -2.39
CA ARG A 202 23.60 6.84 -1.69
C ARG A 202 24.57 7.13 -0.55
N SER A 203 25.08 6.12 0.15
CA SER A 203 25.94 6.31 1.33
C SER A 203 27.26 7.05 1.01
N PRO A 204 28.00 6.70 -0.05
CA PRO A 204 29.24 7.40 -0.42
C PRO A 204 29.08 8.90 -0.67
N ILE A 205 27.91 9.34 -1.14
CA ILE A 205 27.61 10.77 -1.38
C ILE A 205 27.64 11.53 -0.05
N TYR A 206 26.94 11.02 0.97
CA TYR A 206 26.92 11.64 2.31
C TYR A 206 28.30 11.62 2.96
N SER A 207 29.05 10.51 2.83
CA SER A 207 30.42 10.41 3.35
C SER A 207 31.35 11.44 2.71
N HIS A 208 31.32 11.56 1.38
CA HIS A 208 32.13 12.54 0.64
C HIS A 208 31.79 13.98 1.01
N PHE A 209 30.50 14.27 1.20
CA PHE A 209 30.05 15.59 1.63
C PHE A 209 30.56 15.93 3.04
N SER A 210 30.49 14.97 3.98
CA SER A 210 31.01 15.15 5.34
C SER A 210 32.52 15.39 5.36
N GLU A 211 33.29 14.67 4.54
CA GLU A 211 34.74 14.84 4.41
C GLU A 211 35.10 16.20 3.80
N THR A 212 34.36 16.62 2.77
CA THR A 212 34.54 17.93 2.12
C THR A 212 34.30 19.08 3.10
N ILE A 213 33.29 18.99 3.96
CA ILE A 213 33.01 20.00 5.00
C ILE A 213 34.15 20.08 6.01
N ALA A 214 34.62 18.93 6.51
CA ALA A 214 35.72 18.87 7.47
C ALA A 214 37.04 19.41 6.89
N GLY A 215 37.31 19.15 5.60
CA GLY A 215 38.53 19.56 4.89
C GLY A 215 38.42 20.87 4.10
N VAL A 216 37.36 21.67 4.27
CA VAL A 216 37.05 22.78 3.36
C VAL A 216 38.13 23.87 3.30
N SER A 217 38.88 24.10 4.39
CA SER A 217 40.01 25.04 4.42
C SER A 217 41.17 24.53 3.57
N THR A 218 41.53 23.25 3.72
CA THR A 218 42.60 22.57 2.97
C THR A 218 42.29 22.53 1.48
N ILE A 219 41.07 22.13 1.10
CA ILE A 219 40.66 22.04 -0.31
C ILE A 219 40.75 23.43 -0.99
N ARG A 220 40.35 24.49 -0.28
CA ARG A 220 40.46 25.86 -0.79
C ARG A 220 41.90 26.35 -0.87
N ALA A 221 42.74 26.02 0.11
CA ALA A 221 44.15 26.39 0.12
C ALA A 221 44.94 25.78 -1.05
N TYR A 222 44.63 24.53 -1.44
CA TYR A 222 45.27 23.85 -2.56
C TYR A 222 44.58 24.07 -3.92
N GLY A 223 43.45 24.80 -3.98
CA GLY A 223 42.75 25.07 -5.25
C GLY A 223 42.12 23.83 -5.91
N LEU A 224 41.80 22.79 -5.13
CA LEU A 224 41.32 21.49 -5.63
C LEU A 224 39.79 21.38 -5.73
N GLN A 225 39.06 22.50 -5.68
CA GLN A 225 37.59 22.50 -5.65
C GLN A 225 36.98 21.76 -6.84
N LYS A 226 37.51 21.97 -8.05
CA LYS A 226 37.00 21.32 -9.28
C LYS A 226 37.12 19.79 -9.23
N GLY A 227 38.20 19.27 -8.64
CA GLY A 227 38.40 17.82 -8.49
C GLY A 227 37.36 17.19 -7.57
N PHE A 228 37.16 17.81 -6.39
CA PHE A 228 36.13 17.37 -5.43
C PHE A 228 34.70 17.51 -6.00
N THR A 229 34.41 18.58 -6.75
CA THR A 229 33.12 18.71 -7.44
C THR A 229 32.90 17.57 -8.44
N ARG A 230 33.92 17.25 -9.25
CA ARG A 230 33.81 16.17 -10.24
C ARG A 230 33.62 14.80 -9.59
N GLU A 231 34.31 14.54 -8.48
CA GLU A 231 34.13 13.31 -7.71
C GLU A 231 32.70 13.21 -7.13
N ASN A 232 32.17 14.32 -6.62
CA ASN A 232 30.80 14.38 -6.14
C ASN A 232 29.77 14.11 -7.26
N GLU A 233 29.95 14.70 -8.43
CA GLU A 233 29.13 14.44 -9.62
C GLU A 233 29.15 12.96 -10.00
N LEU A 234 30.32 12.32 -10.04
CA LEU A 234 30.42 10.89 -10.38
C LEU A 234 29.69 9.98 -9.38
N LYS A 235 29.77 10.31 -8.08
CA LYS A 235 29.04 9.60 -7.02
C LYS A 235 27.52 9.80 -7.16
N LEU A 236 27.09 11.02 -7.49
CA LEU A 236 25.70 11.34 -7.79
C LEU A 236 25.18 10.60 -9.03
N ASP A 237 25.95 10.59 -10.12
CA ASP A 237 25.62 9.88 -11.36
C ASP A 237 25.44 8.38 -11.11
N THR A 238 26.35 7.77 -10.34
CA THR A 238 26.26 6.36 -9.96
C THR A 238 24.97 6.06 -9.18
N ASN A 239 24.58 6.95 -8.27
CA ASN A 239 23.31 6.82 -7.57
C ASN A 239 22.10 7.01 -8.49
N GLN A 240 22.18 7.96 -9.41
CA GLN A 240 21.10 8.24 -10.35
C GLN A 240 20.89 7.09 -11.34
N MET A 241 21.96 6.41 -11.76
CA MET A 241 21.90 5.19 -12.56
C MET A 241 21.15 4.05 -11.87
N ALA A 242 21.15 3.98 -10.52
CA ALA A 242 20.36 3.02 -9.76
C ALA A 242 18.93 3.51 -9.48
N TYR A 243 18.77 4.81 -9.21
CA TYR A 243 17.48 5.43 -8.88
C TYR A 243 16.52 5.51 -10.08
N TYR A 244 17.03 5.87 -11.26
CA TYR A 244 16.18 6.04 -12.44
C TYR A 244 15.46 4.75 -12.86
N PRO A 245 16.13 3.57 -12.95
CA PRO A 245 15.44 2.31 -13.20
C PRO A 245 14.41 1.94 -12.13
N ASN A 246 14.58 2.36 -10.87
CA ASN A 246 13.59 2.13 -9.83
C ASN A 246 12.26 2.82 -10.19
N ILE A 247 12.32 4.10 -10.59
CA ILE A 247 11.15 4.86 -11.08
C ILE A 247 10.57 4.22 -12.33
N THR A 248 11.41 3.88 -13.32
CA THR A 248 10.94 3.24 -14.56
C THR A 248 10.29 1.89 -14.30
N SER A 249 10.77 1.11 -13.32
CA SER A 249 10.14 -0.15 -12.93
C SER A 249 8.74 0.05 -12.33
N ASN A 250 8.52 1.13 -11.57
CA ASN A 250 7.19 1.49 -11.07
C ASN A 250 6.23 1.81 -12.22
N ARG A 251 6.69 2.56 -13.24
CA ARG A 251 5.88 2.86 -14.44
C ARG A 251 5.60 1.61 -15.27
N TRP A 252 6.59 0.72 -15.42
CA TRP A 252 6.42 -0.55 -16.10
C TRP A 252 5.35 -1.43 -15.44
N LEU A 253 5.35 -1.49 -14.09
CA LEU A 253 4.31 -2.21 -13.35
C LEU A 253 2.94 -1.57 -13.57
N ALA A 254 2.84 -0.24 -13.44
CA ALA A 254 1.58 0.48 -13.61
C ALA A 254 0.95 0.18 -14.99
N LEU A 255 1.72 0.30 -16.07
CA LEU A 255 1.23 -0.01 -17.43
C LEU A 255 0.75 -1.47 -17.57
N ARG A 256 1.45 -2.44 -16.98
CA ARG A 256 1.04 -3.85 -17.04
C ARG A 256 -0.24 -4.11 -16.23
N LEU A 257 -0.39 -3.47 -15.08
CA LEU A 257 -1.60 -3.57 -14.27
C LEU A 257 -2.80 -2.88 -14.96
N GLU A 258 -2.60 -1.72 -15.57
CA GLU A 258 -3.63 -1.04 -16.36
C GLU A 258 -4.09 -1.87 -17.56
N ILE A 259 -3.19 -2.58 -18.25
CA ILE A 259 -3.57 -3.51 -19.33
C ILE A 259 -4.45 -4.64 -18.78
N VAL A 260 -4.13 -5.19 -17.61
CA VAL A 260 -4.95 -6.23 -16.97
C VAL A 260 -6.32 -5.68 -16.55
N GLY A 261 -6.38 -4.47 -15.99
CA GLY A 261 -7.63 -3.78 -15.67
C GLY A 261 -8.49 -3.54 -16.91
N ASN A 262 -7.90 -3.05 -18.00
CA ASN A 262 -8.61 -2.87 -19.27
C ASN A 262 -9.15 -4.18 -19.86
N LEU A 263 -8.43 -5.30 -19.69
CA LEU A 263 -8.94 -6.62 -20.07
C LEU A 263 -10.13 -7.03 -19.19
N ILE A 264 -10.08 -6.77 -17.87
CA ILE A 264 -11.21 -7.01 -16.95
C ILE A 264 -12.45 -6.22 -17.42
N VAL A 265 -12.30 -4.93 -17.71
CA VAL A 265 -13.39 -4.07 -18.20
C VAL A 265 -13.94 -4.59 -19.54
N LEU A 266 -13.06 -4.96 -20.47
CA LEU A 266 -13.47 -5.48 -21.78
C LEU A 266 -14.30 -6.78 -21.64
N PHE A 267 -13.81 -7.75 -20.87
CA PHE A 267 -14.54 -9.00 -20.66
C PHE A 267 -15.84 -8.79 -19.88
N ALA A 268 -15.83 -7.94 -18.85
CA ALA A 268 -17.03 -7.60 -18.08
C ALA A 268 -18.10 -6.95 -18.98
N ALA A 269 -17.71 -6.03 -19.86
CA ALA A 269 -18.63 -5.37 -20.80
C ALA A 269 -19.18 -6.36 -21.84
N VAL A 270 -18.34 -7.22 -22.42
CA VAL A 270 -18.77 -8.22 -23.40
C VAL A 270 -19.76 -9.21 -22.78
N PHE A 271 -19.46 -9.77 -21.60
CA PHE A 271 -20.38 -10.71 -20.95
C PHE A 271 -21.68 -10.05 -20.50
N ALA A 272 -21.62 -8.81 -20.00
CA ALA A 272 -22.81 -8.07 -19.64
C ALA A 272 -23.77 -7.87 -20.82
N VAL A 273 -23.25 -7.60 -22.03
CA VAL A 273 -24.07 -7.48 -23.26
C VAL A 273 -24.65 -8.84 -23.67
N VAL A 274 -23.86 -9.90 -23.60
CA VAL A 274 -24.31 -11.26 -23.94
C VAL A 274 -25.41 -11.75 -23.00
N GLU A 275 -25.25 -11.58 -21.69
CA GLU A 275 -26.23 -12.00 -20.69
C GLU A 275 -27.52 -11.18 -20.74
N LYS A 276 -27.41 -9.89 -21.07
CA LYS A 276 -28.59 -9.04 -21.34
C LYS A 276 -29.37 -9.53 -22.56
N ASN A 277 -28.68 -9.90 -23.64
CA ASN A 277 -29.33 -10.46 -24.83
C ASN A 277 -29.99 -11.82 -24.58
N ASN A 278 -29.44 -12.60 -23.65
CA ASN A 278 -30.02 -13.88 -23.21
C ASN A 278 -31.15 -13.71 -22.19
N GLY A 279 -31.55 -12.46 -21.86
CA GLY A 279 -32.65 -12.15 -20.94
C GLY A 279 -32.42 -12.57 -19.49
N SER A 280 -31.17 -12.91 -19.12
CA SER A 280 -30.86 -13.53 -17.83
C SER A 280 -30.51 -12.53 -16.73
N VAL A 281 -30.23 -11.25 -17.06
CA VAL A 281 -29.72 -10.26 -16.10
C VAL A 281 -30.37 -8.89 -16.26
N ASN A 282 -30.68 -8.26 -15.13
CA ASN A 282 -31.32 -6.95 -15.06
C ASN A 282 -30.33 -5.79 -15.31
N ALA A 283 -30.83 -4.68 -15.86
CA ALA A 283 -30.00 -3.55 -16.30
C ALA A 283 -29.16 -2.91 -15.17
N GLY A 284 -29.69 -2.85 -13.94
CA GLY A 284 -28.97 -2.33 -12.77
C GLY A 284 -27.74 -3.16 -12.40
N VAL A 285 -27.84 -4.49 -12.50
CA VAL A 285 -26.75 -5.43 -12.14
C VAL A 285 -25.60 -5.35 -13.16
N VAL A 286 -25.93 -5.13 -14.44
CA VAL A 286 -24.95 -4.83 -15.48
C VAL A 286 -24.23 -3.50 -15.22
N GLY A 287 -24.97 -2.45 -14.87
CA GLY A 287 -24.40 -1.14 -14.53
C GLY A 287 -23.47 -1.20 -13.31
N LEU A 288 -23.84 -1.97 -12.30
CA LEU A 288 -23.03 -2.24 -11.11
C LEU A 288 -21.71 -2.94 -11.50
N SER A 289 -21.78 -4.01 -12.29
CA SER A 289 -20.58 -4.77 -12.72
C SER A 289 -19.59 -3.92 -13.49
N ILE A 290 -20.06 -3.14 -14.46
CA ILE A 290 -19.19 -2.26 -15.27
C ILE A 290 -18.59 -1.14 -14.40
N SER A 291 -19.36 -0.57 -13.46
CA SER A 291 -18.87 0.48 -12.55
C SER A 291 -17.76 -0.04 -11.63
N TYR A 292 -17.89 -1.27 -11.14
CA TYR A 292 -16.85 -1.90 -10.33
C TYR A 292 -15.64 -2.33 -11.16
N ALA A 293 -15.84 -2.84 -12.39
CA ALA A 293 -14.74 -3.16 -13.30
C ALA A 293 -13.89 -1.93 -13.64
N LEU A 294 -14.49 -0.76 -13.77
CA LEU A 294 -13.80 0.52 -14.01
C LEU A 294 -12.99 1.03 -12.81
N GLN A 295 -13.26 0.56 -11.59
CA GLN A 295 -12.53 0.96 -10.38
C GLN A 295 -11.21 0.19 -10.19
N VAL A 296 -10.95 -0.84 -11.01
CA VAL A 296 -9.78 -1.74 -10.93
C VAL A 296 -8.60 -1.24 -11.74
#